data_AF-A0A0F7N3I7-F1
#
_entry.id   AF-A0A0F7N3I7-F1
#
_cell.length_a   1.000
_cell.length_b   1.000
_cell.length_c   1.000
_cell.angle_alpha   90.00
_cell.angle_beta   90.00
_cell.angle_gamma   90.00
#
_symmetry.space_group_name_H-M   'P 1'
#
loop_
_entity.id
_entity.type
_entity.pdbx_description
1 polymer ?
#
loop_
_entity_poly.entity_id
_entity_poly.type
_entity_poly.pdbx_seq_one_letter_code
_entity_poly.pdbx_strand_id
1 'polypeptide(L)'
;MSDGRTPAQIEADIARRRQDLAATLDEISLRVSPKNLVDEAKARTKGAVDRTAGQAFVVANRAVDSARGVLVSPDGGPRMERIVPVAVTLVAVAGLLALGSRRPGKYRGRRRRR
;
A
#
# COMPACT_ATOMS: atom_id res chain seq x y z
N MET A 1 -59.85 19.21 -2.85
CA MET A 1 -59.22 19.04 -4.17
C MET A 1 -58.26 17.88 -4.08
N SER A 2 -58.72 16.69 -4.46
CA SER A 2 -57.89 15.48 -4.52
C SER A 2 -57.17 15.49 -5.86
N ASP A 3 -56.14 16.32 -5.98
CA ASP A 3 -55.29 16.35 -7.18
C ASP A 3 -54.30 15.17 -7.10
N GLY A 4 -54.87 13.97 -7.07
CA GLY A 4 -54.15 12.71 -7.04
C GLY A 4 -53.82 12.31 -8.46
N ARG A 5 -52.53 12.07 -8.72
CA ARG A 5 -52.07 11.53 -10.02
C ARG A 5 -52.89 10.29 -10.35
N THR A 6 -53.38 10.22 -11.58
CA THR A 6 -54.15 9.07 -12.01
C THR A 6 -53.23 7.84 -12.06
N PRO A 7 -53.75 6.61 -11.84
CA PRO A 7 -52.94 5.40 -11.93
C PRO A 7 -52.13 5.29 -13.24
N ALA A 8 -52.76 5.67 -14.37
CA ALA A 8 -52.10 5.73 -15.67
C ALA A 8 -50.92 6.71 -15.73
N GLN A 9 -51.02 7.85 -15.05
CA GLN A 9 -49.91 8.81 -14.93
C GLN A 9 -48.77 8.26 -14.09
N ILE A 10 -49.07 7.51 -13.02
CA ILE A 10 -48.06 6.87 -12.17
C ILE A 10 -47.31 5.79 -12.96
N GLU A 11 -48.00 4.97 -13.74
CA GLU A 11 -47.39 3.96 -14.60
C GLU A 11 -46.49 4.59 -15.68
N ALA A 12 -46.95 5.65 -16.33
CA ALA A 12 -46.16 6.39 -17.30
C ALA A 12 -44.88 6.99 -16.67
N ASP A 13 -44.96 7.47 -15.43
CA ASP A 13 -43.81 8.04 -14.73
C ASP A 13 -42.81 6.97 -14.27
N ILE A 14 -43.31 5.80 -13.85
CA ILE A 14 -42.46 4.65 -13.52
C ILE A 14 -41.71 4.16 -14.77
N ALA A 15 -42.39 4.09 -15.91
CA ALA A 15 -41.77 3.70 -17.17
C ALA A 15 -40.64 4.65 -17.57
N ARG A 16 -40.88 5.96 -17.50
CA ARG A 16 -39.85 6.99 -17.75
C ARG A 16 -38.67 6.87 -16.79
N ARG A 17 -38.93 6.79 -15.47
CA ARG A 17 -37.85 6.65 -14.47
C ARG A 17 -37.01 5.40 -14.68
N ARG A 18 -37.61 4.28 -15.10
CA ARG A 18 -36.86 3.05 -15.40
C ARG A 18 -35.94 3.21 -16.60
N GLN A 19 -36.36 3.94 -17.63
CA GLN A 19 -35.52 4.24 -18.79
C GLN A 19 -34.34 5.13 -18.41
N ASP A 20 -34.58 6.17 -17.59
CA ASP A 20 -33.52 7.07 -17.11
C ASP A 20 -32.47 6.33 -16.25
N LEU A 21 -32.93 5.43 -15.36
CA LEU A 21 -32.03 4.60 -14.56
C LEU A 21 -31.20 3.64 -15.41
N ALA A 22 -31.80 3.02 -16.43
CA ALA A 22 -31.10 2.09 -17.31
C ALA A 22 -29.97 2.80 -18.08
N ALA A 23 -30.23 4.00 -18.59
CA ALA A 23 -29.22 4.83 -19.26
C ALA A 23 -28.07 5.20 -18.29
N THR A 24 -28.40 5.59 -17.06
CA THR A 24 -27.41 5.93 -16.03
C THR A 24 -26.58 4.72 -15.60
N LEU A 25 -27.21 3.55 -15.48
CA LEU A 25 -26.53 2.30 -15.12
C LEU A 25 -25.56 1.86 -16.22
N ASP A 26 -25.92 2.02 -17.49
CA ASP A 26 -25.04 1.70 -18.61
C ASP A 26 -23.80 2.61 -18.63
N GLU A 27 -23.99 3.91 -18.38
CA GLU A 27 -22.89 4.88 -18.24
C GLU A 27 -21.94 4.51 -17.08
N ILE A 28 -22.48 4.15 -15.91
CA ILE A 28 -21.68 3.71 -14.75
C ILE A 28 -20.96 2.39 -15.06
N SER A 29 -21.61 1.45 -15.73
CA SER A 29 -21.05 0.14 -16.07
C SER A 29 -19.82 0.27 -16.99
N LEU A 30 -19.89 1.18 -17.97
CA LEU A 30 -18.75 1.50 -18.83
C LEU A 30 -17.59 2.12 -18.05
N ARG A 31 -17.86 2.99 -17.07
CA ARG A 31 -16.82 3.71 -16.33
C ARG A 31 -16.21 2.92 -15.16
N VAL A 32 -16.99 2.05 -14.53
CA VAL A 32 -16.60 1.26 -13.34
C VAL A 32 -16.27 -0.18 -13.73
N SER A 33 -15.95 -0.42 -15.00
CA SER A 33 -15.51 -1.73 -15.48
C SER A 33 -14.39 -2.29 -14.59
N PRO A 34 -14.52 -3.51 -14.04
CA PRO A 34 -13.60 -4.07 -13.04
C PRO A 34 -12.13 -4.04 -13.48
N LYS A 35 -11.88 -4.19 -14.78
CA LYS A 35 -10.54 -4.14 -15.38
C LYS A 35 -9.89 -2.77 -15.17
N ASN A 36 -10.62 -1.68 -15.42
CA ASN A 36 -10.10 -0.31 -15.30
C ASN A 36 -9.79 0.06 -13.84
N LEU A 37 -10.65 -0.37 -12.90
CA LEU A 37 -10.41 -0.18 -11.46
C LEU A 37 -9.14 -0.89 -10.98
N VAL A 38 -8.95 -2.14 -11.40
CA VAL A 38 -7.77 -2.95 -11.05
C VAL A 38 -6.51 -2.35 -11.67
N ASP A 39 -6.57 -1.93 -12.92
CA ASP A 39 -5.44 -1.33 -13.63
C ASP A 39 -5.04 0.03 -13.03
N GLU A 40 -6.01 0.87 -12.65
CA GLU A 40 -5.74 2.13 -11.95
C GLU A 40 -5.11 1.90 -10.57
N ALA A 41 -5.62 0.93 -9.80
CA ALA A 41 -5.03 0.55 -8.50
C ALA A 41 -3.59 0.03 -8.66
N LYS A 42 -3.34 -0.78 -9.69
CA LYS A 42 -1.99 -1.30 -10.01
C LYS A 42 -1.04 -0.20 -10.47
N ALA A 43 -1.50 0.77 -11.25
CA ALA A 43 -0.69 1.91 -11.66
C ALA A 43 -0.31 2.81 -10.48
N ARG A 44 -1.27 3.11 -9.59
CA ARG A 44 -1.01 3.90 -8.37
C ARG A 44 0.00 3.24 -7.44
N THR A 45 -0.07 1.92 -7.27
CA THR A 45 0.87 1.17 -6.42
C THR A 45 2.28 1.13 -7.00
N LYS A 46 2.43 0.88 -8.30
CA LYS A 46 3.74 0.94 -8.97
C LYS A 46 4.42 2.31 -8.80
N GLY A 47 3.69 3.39 -9.03
CA GLY A 47 4.24 4.75 -8.90
C GLY A 47 4.63 5.15 -7.46
N ALA A 48 4.04 4.49 -6.45
CA ALA A 48 4.43 4.67 -5.05
C ALA A 48 5.68 3.83 -4.70
N VAL A 49 5.79 2.62 -5.24
CA VAL A 49 6.95 1.75 -5.06
C VAL A 49 8.19 2.36 -5.70
N ASP A 50 8.11 2.87 -6.94
CA ASP A 50 9.28 3.42 -7.64
C ASP A 50 9.90 4.61 -6.90
N ARG A 51 9.06 5.51 -6.37
CA ARG A 51 9.53 6.65 -5.57
C ARG A 51 10.13 6.20 -4.23
N THR A 52 9.53 5.21 -3.58
CA THR A 52 10.00 4.76 -2.26
C THR A 52 11.26 3.92 -2.37
N ALA A 53 11.33 3.00 -3.34
CA ALA A 53 12.48 2.15 -3.60
C ALA A 53 13.68 2.96 -4.11
N GLY A 54 13.46 3.91 -5.02
CA GLY A 54 14.51 4.81 -5.49
C GLY A 54 15.10 5.65 -4.36
N GLN A 55 14.27 6.25 -3.51
CA GLN A 55 14.72 7.00 -2.34
C GLN A 55 15.44 6.10 -1.32
N ALA A 56 14.93 4.91 -1.06
CA ALA A 56 15.56 3.95 -0.15
C ALA A 56 16.95 3.53 -0.64
N PHE A 57 17.11 3.29 -1.95
CA PHE A 57 18.41 2.93 -2.54
C PHE A 57 19.44 4.05 -2.41
N VAL A 58 19.04 5.29 -2.71
CA VAL A 58 19.93 6.47 -2.58
C VAL A 58 20.34 6.70 -1.13
N VAL A 59 19.40 6.60 -0.18
CA VAL A 59 19.69 6.74 1.25
C VAL A 59 20.62 5.62 1.73
N ALA A 60 20.41 4.39 1.28
CA ALA A 60 21.28 3.26 1.61
C ALA A 60 22.72 3.47 1.11
N ASN A 61 22.90 3.84 -0.16
CA ASN A 61 24.24 4.11 -0.70
C ASN A 61 24.93 5.27 0.01
N ARG A 62 24.20 6.36 0.30
CA ARG A 62 24.75 7.50 1.03
C ARG A 62 25.19 7.13 2.45
N ALA A 63 24.45 6.23 3.10
CA ALA A 63 24.82 5.69 4.40
C ALA A 63 26.08 4.82 4.32
N VAL A 64 26.21 3.98 3.29
CA VAL A 64 27.41 3.17 3.05
C VAL A 64 28.64 4.04 2.79
N ASP A 65 28.52 5.08 1.97
CA ASP A 65 29.62 6.01 1.68
C ASP A 65 30.05 6.78 2.94
N SER A 66 29.09 7.22 3.74
CA SER A 66 29.36 7.89 5.02
C SER A 66 30.07 6.96 6.01
N ALA A 67 29.67 5.68 6.06
CA ALA A 67 30.33 4.68 6.89
C ALA A 67 31.77 4.40 6.42
N ARG A 68 32.01 4.30 5.10
CA ARG A 68 33.37 4.16 4.56
C ARG A 68 34.26 5.32 4.95
N GLY A 69 33.77 6.56 4.93
CA GLY A 69 34.54 7.74 5.34
C GLY A 69 35.01 7.73 6.81
N VAL A 70 34.31 7.00 7.69
CA VAL A 70 34.65 6.89 9.13
C VAL A 70 35.50 5.65 9.42
N LEU A 71 35.27 4.58 8.67
CA LEU A 71 35.84 3.25 8.90
C LEU A 71 37.12 2.99 8.09
N VAL A 72 37.41 3.79 7.07
CA VAL A 72 38.61 3.69 6.24
C VAL A 72 39.61 4.82 6.59
N SER A 73 40.91 4.52 6.57
CA SER A 73 41.97 5.52 6.76
C SER A 73 42.20 6.36 5.49
N PRO A 74 42.84 7.54 5.60
CA PRO A 74 43.21 8.38 4.46
C PRO A 74 44.01 7.63 3.38
N ASP A 75 44.76 6.60 3.79
CA ASP A 75 45.60 5.77 2.92
C ASP A 75 44.83 4.59 2.27
N GLY A 76 43.51 4.50 2.48
CA GLY A 76 42.64 3.45 1.92
C GLY A 76 42.56 2.16 2.74
N GLY A 77 43.35 2.03 3.82
CA GLY A 77 43.34 0.85 4.69
C GLY A 77 42.14 0.80 5.65
N PRO A 78 41.52 -0.37 5.89
CA PRO A 78 40.44 -0.53 6.87
C PRO A 78 40.94 -0.30 8.32
N ARG A 79 40.28 0.58 9.07
CA ARG A 79 40.60 0.86 10.48
C ARG A 79 40.04 -0.24 11.38
N MET A 80 40.78 -1.34 11.54
CA MET A 80 40.33 -2.52 12.28
C MET A 80 39.92 -2.21 13.73
N GLU A 81 40.58 -1.26 14.39
CA GLU A 81 40.23 -0.77 15.73
C GLU A 81 38.80 -0.18 15.80
N ARG A 82 38.28 0.36 14.70
CA ARG A 82 36.92 0.94 14.60
C ARG A 82 35.92 -0.01 13.95
N ILE A 83 36.36 -0.83 13.01
CA ILE A 83 35.49 -1.75 12.27
C ILE A 83 34.98 -2.89 13.15
N VAL A 84 35.86 -3.47 13.98
CA VAL A 84 35.50 -4.61 14.84
C VAL A 84 34.33 -4.27 15.78
N PRO A 85 34.37 -3.18 16.58
CA PRO A 85 33.24 -2.87 17.46
C PRO A 85 31.96 -2.54 16.68
N VAL A 86 32.05 -1.81 15.56
CA VAL A 86 30.87 -1.49 14.72
C VAL A 86 30.24 -2.75 14.12
N ALA A 87 31.05 -3.67 13.60
CA ALA A 87 30.59 -4.92 13.02
C ALA A 87 29.88 -5.78 14.07
N VAL A 88 30.46 -5.89 15.28
CA VAL A 88 29.85 -6.63 16.40
C VAL A 88 28.49 -6.03 16.78
N THR A 89 28.40 -4.70 16.90
CA THR A 89 27.13 -4.03 17.22
C THR A 89 26.08 -4.25 16.14
N LEU A 90 26.45 -4.13 14.85
CA LEU A 90 25.53 -4.37 13.73
C LEU A 90 25.00 -5.80 13.72
N VAL A 91 25.87 -6.79 13.93
CA VAL A 91 25.48 -8.20 14.00
C VAL A 91 24.53 -8.45 15.16
N ALA A 92 24.80 -7.87 16.34
CA ALA A 92 23.92 -8.00 17.50
C ALA A 92 22.52 -7.40 17.25
N VAL A 93 22.45 -6.19 16.67
CA VAL A 93 21.19 -5.54 16.32
C VAL A 93 20.42 -6.33 15.26
N ALA A 94 21.11 -6.80 14.21
CA ALA A 94 20.50 -7.60 13.16
C ALA A 94 19.95 -8.93 13.70
N GLY A 95 20.70 -9.60 14.59
CA GLY A 95 20.23 -10.78 15.30
C GLY A 95 18.96 -10.50 16.10
N LEU A 96 18.95 -9.43 16.90
CA LEU A 96 17.79 -9.07 17.73
C LEU A 96 16.54 -8.78 16.87
N LEU A 97 16.69 -8.08 15.74
CA LEU A 97 15.60 -7.84 14.79
C LEU A 97 15.11 -9.13 14.12
N ALA A 98 16.03 -10.01 13.71
CA ALA A 98 15.70 -11.29 13.09
C ALA A 98 14.97 -12.24 14.06
N LEU A 99 15.32 -12.21 15.35
CA LEU A 99 14.61 -12.96 16.39
C LEU A 99 13.26 -12.32 16.74
N GLY A 100 13.17 -10.99 16.83
CA GLY A 100 11.93 -10.27 17.17
C GLY A 100 10.86 -10.31 16.08
N SER A 101 11.26 -10.41 14.82
CA SER A 101 10.36 -10.54 13.67
C SER A 101 9.74 -11.93 13.54
N ARG A 102 10.31 -12.95 14.19
CA ARG A 102 9.76 -14.32 14.27
C ARG A 102 8.70 -14.48 15.37
N ARG A 103 7.84 -13.49 15.61
CA ARG A 103 6.69 -13.69 16.51
C ARG A 103 5.76 -14.77 15.92
N PRO A 104 5.56 -15.93 16.57
CA PRO A 104 4.61 -16.91 16.09
C PRO A 104 3.19 -16.33 16.21
N GLY A 105 2.50 -16.26 15.08
CA GLY A 105 1.11 -15.82 15.01
C GLY A 105 0.23 -16.70 15.90
N LYS A 106 -0.24 -16.16 17.02
CA LYS A 106 -1.30 -16.79 17.82
C LYS A 106 -2.60 -16.74 17.02
N TYR A 107 -2.90 -17.82 16.31
CA TYR A 107 -4.24 -18.09 15.79
C TYR A 107 -5.09 -18.81 16.85
N ARG A 108 -6.35 -18.35 16.94
CA ARG A 108 -7.57 -18.98 17.53
C ARG A 108 -7.63 -19.04 19.07
N GLY A 109 -8.79 -18.81 19.71
CA GLY A 109 -10.13 -18.99 19.16
C GLY A 109 -11.26 -18.24 19.89
N ARG A 110 -12.34 -18.07 19.11
CA ARG A 110 -13.72 -17.83 19.51
C ARG A 110 -14.10 -18.49 20.84
N ARG A 111 -14.78 -17.74 21.71
CA ARG A 111 -16.06 -18.11 22.35
C ARG A 111 -16.81 -16.81 22.66
N ARG A 112 -17.69 -16.40 21.73
CA ARG A 112 -19.15 -16.54 21.82
C ARG A 112 -19.77 -15.63 22.88
N ARG A 113 -20.31 -14.50 22.38
CA ARG A 113 -21.48 -13.81 22.92
C ARG A 113 -22.63 -14.81 23.13
N ARG A 114 -23.20 -14.85 24.32
CA ARG A 114 -24.58 -14.42 24.64
C ARG A 114 -24.84 -14.70 26.10
#